data_AF-A0A3M1DYZ0-F1
#
_entry.id   AF-A0A3M1DYZ0-F1
#
_cell.length_a   1.000
_cell.length_b   1.000
_cell.length_c   1.000
_cell.angle_alpha   90.00
_cell.angle_beta   90.00
_cell.angle_gamma   90.00
#
_symmetry.space_group_name_H-M   'P 1'
#
loop_
_entity.id
_entity.type
_entity.pdbx_description
1 polymer ?
#
loop_
_entity_poly.entity_id
_entity_poly.type
_entity_poly.pdbx_seq_one_letter_code
_entity_poly.pdbx_strand_id
1 'polypeptide(L)'
;MKGITHFLTGIALATFFPEVVHRAADGSLLPVLGGVAGILPDTLDFKFVRYFERYDLEIDPGPNPDPRRIADALVGAMREAYETGRSRSVMLHTIRLGADLWRQYVVRFDPRRNEVAVRIGPVVTTSQVPFPGSEPEGLE
;
A
#
# COMPACT_ATOMS: atom_id res chain seq x y z
N MET A 1 3.19 -7.99 -11.92
CA MET A 1 4.12 -8.13 -13.06
C MET A 1 5.48 -7.45 -12.87
N LYS A 2 5.76 -6.70 -11.78
CA LYS A 2 7.01 -5.93 -11.63
C LYS A 2 8.28 -6.77 -11.35
N GLY A 3 8.14 -7.89 -10.63
CA GLY A 3 9.30 -8.70 -10.21
C GLY A 3 10.14 -9.30 -11.35
N ILE A 4 9.49 -9.76 -12.44
CA ILE A 4 10.22 -10.31 -13.61
C ILE A 4 11.04 -9.21 -14.30
N THR A 5 10.51 -7.99 -14.39
CA THR A 5 11.23 -6.85 -14.96
C THR A 5 12.51 -6.57 -14.18
N HIS A 6 12.43 -6.48 -12.84
CA HIS A 6 13.61 -6.24 -11.99
C HIS A 6 14.67 -7.34 -12.12
N PHE A 7 14.24 -8.60 -12.17
CA PHE A 7 15.13 -9.73 -12.39
C PHE A 7 15.83 -9.67 -13.76
N LEU A 8 15.09 -9.43 -14.83
CA LEU A 8 15.66 -9.33 -16.19
C LEU A 8 16.60 -8.14 -16.34
N THR A 9 16.27 -6.98 -15.73
CA THR A 9 17.17 -5.82 -15.70
C THR A 9 18.47 -6.15 -14.96
N GLY A 10 18.40 -6.89 -13.84
CA GLY A 10 19.58 -7.35 -13.11
C GLY A 10 20.48 -8.27 -13.94
N ILE A 11 19.90 -9.22 -14.69
CA ILE A 11 20.65 -10.06 -15.64
C ILE A 11 21.31 -9.19 -16.71
N ALA A 12 20.55 -8.30 -17.33
CA ALA A 12 21.04 -7.44 -18.41
C ALA A 12 22.24 -6.60 -17.97
N LEU A 13 22.13 -5.97 -16.79
CA LEU A 13 23.22 -5.22 -16.17
C LEU A 13 24.46 -6.09 -15.92
N ALA A 14 24.30 -7.29 -15.38
CA ALA A 14 25.41 -8.21 -15.14
C ALA A 14 26.09 -8.65 -16.44
N THR A 15 25.35 -8.80 -17.54
CA THR A 15 25.92 -9.20 -18.84
C THR A 15 26.64 -8.09 -19.59
N PHE A 16 26.58 -6.84 -19.14
CA PHE A 16 27.45 -5.77 -19.67
C PHE A 16 28.92 -5.91 -19.22
N PHE A 17 29.20 -6.79 -18.26
CA PHE A 17 30.57 -7.11 -17.85
C PHE A 17 31.09 -8.32 -18.64
N PRO A 18 32.07 -8.16 -19.54
CA PRO A 18 32.52 -9.24 -20.43
C PRO A 18 33.03 -10.49 -19.69
N GLU A 19 33.60 -10.30 -18.49
CA GLU A 19 34.07 -11.40 -17.65
C GLU A 19 32.94 -12.25 -17.08
N VAL A 20 31.79 -11.62 -16.76
CA VAL A 20 30.58 -12.35 -16.36
C VAL A 20 30.07 -13.22 -17.50
N VAL A 21 30.11 -12.70 -18.74
CA VAL A 21 29.70 -13.43 -19.94
C VAL A 21 30.63 -14.60 -20.26
N HIS A 22 31.95 -14.39 -20.22
CA HIS A 22 32.94 -15.46 -20.45
C HIS A 22 32.77 -16.60 -19.44
N ARG A 23 32.70 -16.27 -18.15
CA ARG A 23 32.51 -17.29 -17.10
C ARG A 23 31.16 -17.99 -17.23
N ALA A 24 30.13 -17.29 -17.70
CA ALA A 24 28.82 -17.91 -17.95
C ALA A 24 28.89 -18.95 -19.07
N ALA A 25 29.73 -18.74 -20.09
CA ALA A 25 29.98 -19.73 -21.15
C ALA A 25 30.57 -21.04 -20.58
N ASP A 26 31.36 -20.94 -19.50
CA ASP A 26 31.91 -22.07 -18.75
C ASP A 26 30.94 -22.64 -17.69
N GLY A 27 29.66 -22.22 -17.69
CA GLY A 27 28.62 -22.71 -16.80
C GLY A 27 28.42 -21.90 -15.51
N SER A 28 29.08 -20.74 -15.37
CA SER A 28 28.88 -19.87 -14.21
C SER A 28 27.48 -19.27 -14.13
N LEU A 29 26.95 -19.19 -12.91
CA LEU A 29 25.63 -18.60 -12.60
C LEU A 29 25.67 -17.10 -12.28
N LEU A 30 26.79 -16.42 -12.56
CA LEU A 30 26.94 -14.98 -12.31
C LEU A 30 25.83 -14.11 -12.93
N PRO A 31 25.34 -14.36 -14.17
CA PRO A 31 24.20 -13.63 -14.70
C PRO A 31 22.93 -13.80 -13.86
N VAL A 32 22.66 -15.02 -13.38
CA VAL A 32 21.50 -15.33 -12.52
C VAL A 32 21.61 -14.60 -11.19
N LEU A 33 22.82 -14.53 -10.60
CA LEU A 33 23.06 -13.74 -9.39
C LEU A 33 22.80 -12.25 -9.62
N GLY A 34 23.14 -11.73 -10.80
CA GLY A 34 22.74 -10.38 -11.22
C GLY A 34 21.23 -10.19 -11.22
N GLY A 35 20.47 -11.17 -11.73
CA GLY A 35 19.01 -11.19 -11.67
C GLY A 35 18.46 -11.23 -10.24
N VAL A 36 19.02 -12.10 -9.39
CA VAL A 36 18.66 -12.18 -7.96
C VAL A 36 18.91 -10.84 -7.28
N ALA A 37 20.07 -10.22 -7.50
CA ALA A 37 20.36 -8.89 -6.97
C ALA A 37 19.39 -7.82 -7.50
N GLY A 38 18.94 -7.93 -8.75
CA GLY A 38 17.95 -7.04 -9.34
C GLY A 38 16.58 -7.10 -8.66
N ILE A 39 16.09 -8.30 -8.34
CA ILE A 39 14.77 -8.48 -7.68
C ILE A 39 14.82 -8.38 -6.15
N LEU A 40 16.00 -8.49 -5.55
CA LEU A 40 16.16 -8.59 -4.10
C LEU A 40 15.63 -7.36 -3.33
N PRO A 41 15.89 -6.10 -3.71
CA PRO A 41 15.36 -4.94 -2.98
C PRO A 41 13.83 -4.93 -2.91
N ASP A 42 13.16 -5.18 -4.04
CA ASP A 42 11.70 -5.26 -4.15
C ASP A 42 11.16 -6.42 -3.29
N THR A 43 11.85 -7.56 -3.30
CA THR A 43 11.49 -8.72 -2.49
C THR A 43 11.64 -8.44 -0.99
N LEU A 44 12.71 -7.76 -0.60
CA LEU A 44 12.96 -7.40 0.80
C LEU A 44 11.92 -6.41 1.32
N ASP A 45 11.61 -5.39 0.52
CA ASP A 45 10.60 -4.38 0.86
C ASP A 45 9.22 -5.03 1.07
N PHE A 46 8.72 -5.74 0.05
CA PHE A 46 7.38 -6.33 0.09
C PHE A 46 7.21 -7.50 1.07
N LYS A 47 8.27 -8.27 1.35
CA LYS A 47 8.16 -9.46 2.21
C LYS A 47 8.66 -9.26 3.62
N PHE A 48 9.53 -8.29 3.89
CA PHE A 48 10.14 -8.14 5.21
C PHE A 48 9.86 -6.77 5.81
N VAL A 49 10.07 -5.68 5.07
CA VAL A 49 9.90 -4.31 5.59
C VAL A 49 8.48 -4.07 6.08
N ARG A 50 7.47 -4.57 5.37
CA ARG A 50 6.06 -4.48 5.81
C ARG A 50 5.77 -5.05 7.20
N TYR A 51 6.56 -6.02 7.68
CA TYR A 51 6.37 -6.62 9.02
C TYR A 51 7.07 -5.85 10.12
N PHE A 52 7.95 -4.91 9.77
CA PHE A 52 8.59 -4.01 10.72
C PHE A 52 7.81 -2.70 10.91
N GLU A 53 6.80 -2.43 10.07
CA GLU A 53 5.84 -1.37 10.33
C GLU A 53 5.01 -1.72 11.57
N ARG A 54 5.14 -0.89 12.60
CA ARG A 54 4.27 -0.93 13.79
C ARG A 54 3.28 0.21 13.65
N TYR A 55 2.01 -0.10 13.79
CA TYR A 55 0.95 0.90 13.85
C TYR A 55 0.57 1.13 15.31
N ASP A 56 0.46 2.40 15.69
CA ASP A 56 -0.05 2.80 17.00
C ASP A 56 -1.57 2.61 17.09
N LEU A 57 -2.26 2.78 15.95
CA LEU A 57 -3.70 2.63 15.81
C LEU A 57 -4.03 1.96 14.47
N GLU A 58 -4.86 0.93 14.52
CA GLU A 58 -5.47 0.32 13.35
C GLU A 58 -6.96 0.63 13.31
N ILE A 59 -7.43 1.19 12.20
CA ILE A 59 -8.83 1.50 11.96
C ILE A 59 -9.32 0.53 10.90
N ASP A 60 -10.12 -0.46 11.32
CA ASP A 60 -10.88 -1.33 10.43
C ASP A 60 -12.35 -0.87 10.38
N PRO A 61 -12.81 -0.28 9.26
CA PRO A 61 -14.19 0.15 9.13
C PRO A 61 -15.22 -1.01 9.10
N GLY A 62 -14.78 -2.23 8.83
CA GLY A 62 -15.65 -3.37 8.60
C GLY A 62 -16.51 -3.22 7.32
N PRO A 63 -17.45 -4.16 7.07
CA PRO A 63 -18.26 -4.18 5.85
C PRO A 63 -19.32 -3.06 5.79
N ASN A 64 -19.74 -2.52 6.93
CA ASN A 64 -20.70 -1.43 7.06
C ASN A 64 -20.02 -0.24 7.76
N PRO A 65 -19.23 0.56 7.01
CA PRO A 65 -18.40 1.60 7.60
C PRO A 65 -19.23 2.76 8.16
N ASP A 66 -18.90 3.20 9.37
CA ASP A 66 -19.41 4.44 9.96
C ASP A 66 -18.38 5.56 9.73
N PRO A 67 -18.70 6.57 8.89
CA PRO A 67 -17.78 7.67 8.61
C PRO A 67 -17.41 8.47 9.86
N ARG A 68 -18.35 8.67 10.81
CA ARG A 68 -18.09 9.44 12.02
C ARG A 68 -17.09 8.72 12.90
N ARG A 69 -17.27 7.41 13.09
CA ARG A 69 -16.35 6.60 13.88
C ARG A 69 -14.92 6.61 13.32
N ILE A 70 -14.76 6.59 12.00
CA ILE A 70 -13.45 6.69 11.35
C ILE A 70 -12.85 8.09 11.59
N ALA A 71 -13.64 9.15 11.40
CA ALA A 71 -13.20 10.52 11.62
C ALA A 71 -12.78 10.76 13.09
N ASP A 72 -13.59 10.31 14.05
CA ASP A 72 -13.33 10.46 15.48
C ASP A 72 -12.06 9.73 15.91
N ALA A 73 -11.84 8.51 15.40
CA ALA A 73 -10.61 7.75 15.66
C ALA A 73 -9.37 8.47 15.12
N LEU A 74 -9.44 9.02 13.90
CA LEU A 74 -8.36 9.82 13.31
C LEU A 74 -8.08 11.09 14.11
N VAL A 75 -9.12 11.85 14.46
CA VAL A 75 -9.00 13.07 15.27
C VAL A 75 -8.42 12.76 16.64
N GLY A 76 -8.83 11.65 17.26
CA GLY A 76 -8.25 11.16 18.51
C GLY A 76 -6.75 10.92 18.40
N ALA A 77 -6.31 10.18 17.38
CA ALA A 77 -4.89 9.91 17.15
C ALA A 77 -4.08 11.20 16.87
N MET A 78 -4.66 12.14 16.09
CA MET A 78 -4.03 13.44 15.84
C MET A 78 -3.87 14.26 17.12
N ARG A 79 -4.90 14.27 17.97
CA ARG A 79 -4.86 14.97 19.26
C ARG A 79 -3.80 14.38 20.18
N GLU A 80 -3.75 13.06 20.31
CA GLU A 80 -2.71 12.41 21.12
C GLU A 80 -1.30 12.73 20.62
N ALA A 81 -1.09 12.73 19.30
CA ALA A 81 0.20 13.08 18.71
C ALA A 81 0.59 14.53 19.04
N TYR A 82 -0.39 15.43 19.01
CA TYR A 82 -0.19 16.84 19.35
C TYR A 82 0.12 17.04 20.84
N GLU A 83 -0.67 16.44 21.73
CA GLU A 83 -0.53 16.59 23.19
C GLU A 83 0.76 15.95 23.73
N THR A 84 1.16 14.80 23.17
CA THR A 84 2.36 14.07 23.63
C THR A 84 3.65 14.51 22.92
N GLY A 85 3.53 15.23 21.79
CA GLY A 85 4.65 15.56 20.91
C GLY A 85 5.29 14.35 20.22
N ARG A 86 4.67 13.17 20.27
CA ARG A 86 5.17 11.94 19.65
C ARG A 86 4.39 11.64 18.38
N SER A 87 5.09 11.28 17.31
CA SER A 87 4.44 10.83 16.08
C SER A 87 3.59 9.60 16.34
N ARG A 88 2.43 9.53 15.67
CA ARG A 88 1.52 8.38 15.67
C ARG A 88 1.41 7.82 14.26
N SER A 89 1.56 6.52 14.14
CA SER A 89 1.38 5.74 12.92
C SER A 89 -0.04 5.15 12.91
N VAL A 90 -0.83 5.47 11.90
CA VAL A 90 -2.24 5.03 11.80
C VAL A 90 -2.42 4.23 10.52
N MET A 91 -2.93 3.00 10.65
CA MET A 91 -3.33 2.16 9.52
C MET A 91 -4.84 2.27 9.29
N LEU A 92 -5.22 2.66 8.08
CA LEU A 92 -6.62 2.72 7.62
C LEU A 92 -6.85 1.54 6.68
N HIS A 93 -7.57 0.52 7.13
CA HIS A 93 -7.80 -0.69 6.34
C HIS A 93 -8.79 -0.44 5.19
N THR A 94 -8.57 -1.13 4.08
CA THR A 94 -9.49 -1.11 2.93
C THR A 94 -10.67 -2.03 3.19
N ILE A 95 -11.85 -1.65 2.68
CA ILE A 95 -13.07 -2.41 2.90
C ILE A 95 -13.28 -3.37 1.74
N ARG A 96 -12.89 -4.63 1.93
CA ARG A 96 -13.09 -5.69 0.92
C ARG A 96 -14.47 -6.30 1.05
N LEU A 97 -15.26 -6.27 -0.03
CA LEU A 97 -16.59 -6.88 -0.09
C LEU A 97 -16.60 -8.20 -0.88
N GLY A 98 -15.59 -8.43 -1.73
CA GLY A 98 -15.50 -9.64 -2.54
C GLY A 98 -14.12 -9.85 -3.16
N ALA A 99 -14.03 -10.80 -4.10
CA ALA A 99 -12.77 -11.10 -4.78
C ALA A 99 -12.22 -9.87 -5.54
N ASP A 100 -13.12 -9.14 -6.21
CA ASP A 100 -12.85 -7.95 -7.01
C ASP A 100 -13.78 -6.78 -6.63
N LEU A 101 -14.30 -6.75 -5.39
CA LEU A 101 -15.23 -5.70 -4.96
C LEU A 101 -14.74 -5.06 -3.66
N TRP A 102 -14.73 -3.73 -3.64
CA TRP A 102 -14.23 -2.91 -2.54
C TRP A 102 -15.19 -1.76 -2.28
N ARG A 103 -15.46 -1.42 -1.02
CA ARG A 103 -16.18 -0.18 -0.70
C ARG A 103 -15.18 0.97 -0.65
N GLN A 104 -15.39 1.98 -1.49
CA GLN A 104 -14.60 3.21 -1.43
C GLN A 104 -14.98 4.00 -0.18
N TYR A 105 -14.00 4.62 0.46
CA TYR A 105 -14.22 5.74 1.37
C TYR A 105 -13.07 6.74 1.22
N VAL A 106 -13.34 8.01 1.52
CA VAL A 106 -12.39 9.11 1.36
C VAL A 106 -12.27 9.86 2.67
N VAL A 107 -11.04 10.03 3.13
CA VAL A 107 -10.70 10.89 4.27
C VAL A 107 -10.17 12.21 3.72
N ARG A 108 -10.73 13.33 4.17
CA ARG A 108 -10.32 14.68 3.79
C ARG A 108 -9.93 15.47 5.04
N PHE A 109 -8.73 16.02 5.03
CA PHE A 109 -8.25 16.95 6.05
C PHE A 109 -8.48 18.38 5.57
N ASP A 110 -9.28 19.16 6.28
CA ASP A 110 -9.53 20.57 6.00
C ASP A 110 -8.97 21.45 7.12
N PRO A 111 -7.71 21.90 7.00
CA PRO A 111 -7.10 22.73 8.04
C PRO A 111 -7.72 24.13 8.12
N ARG A 112 -8.39 24.61 7.06
CA ARG A 112 -9.04 25.93 7.08
C ARG A 112 -10.30 25.91 7.94
N ARG A 113 -11.03 24.79 7.89
CA ARG A 113 -12.22 24.55 8.72
C ARG A 113 -11.91 23.83 10.04
N ASN A 114 -10.67 23.36 10.20
CA ASN A 114 -10.23 22.51 11.31
C ASN A 114 -11.09 21.24 11.45
N GLU A 115 -11.40 20.61 10.31
CA GLU A 115 -12.30 19.46 10.19
C GLU A 115 -11.58 18.29 9.52
N VAL A 116 -11.88 17.07 10.00
CA VAL A 116 -11.59 15.82 9.29
C VAL A 116 -12.93 15.26 8.84
N ALA A 117 -13.13 15.14 7.53
CA ALA A 117 -14.35 14.60 6.95
C ALA A 117 -14.09 13.23 6.34
N VAL A 118 -14.99 12.28 6.58
CA VAL A 118 -14.94 10.94 6.00
C VAL A 118 -16.22 10.72 5.23
N ARG A 119 -16.08 10.38 3.94
CA ARG A 119 -17.23 10.10 3.07
C ARG A 119 -17.16 8.67 2.59
N ILE A 120 -18.26 7.92 2.74
CA ILE A 120 -18.38 6.59 2.17
C ILE A 120 -18.79 6.73 0.69
N GLY A 121 -18.08 6.03 -0.18
CA GLY A 121 -18.28 6.05 -1.63
C GLY A 121 -18.95 4.78 -2.15
N PRO A 122 -19.05 4.65 -3.48
CA PRO A 122 -19.60 3.45 -4.12
C PRO A 122 -18.75 2.20 -3.86
N VAL A 123 -19.31 1.05 -4.20
CA VAL A 123 -18.54 -0.17 -4.40
C VAL A 123 -17.79 -0.05 -5.72
N VAL A 124 -16.51 -0.39 -5.73
CA VAL A 124 -15.63 -0.32 -6.90
C VAL A 124 -14.94 -1.65 -7.14
N THR A 125 -14.55 -1.89 -8.39
CA THR A 125 -13.65 -3.00 -8.75
C THR A 125 -12.20 -2.71 -8.35
N THR A 126 -11.31 -3.69 -8.45
CA THR A 126 -9.86 -3.46 -8.23
C THR A 126 -9.29 -2.42 -9.21
N SER A 127 -9.90 -2.27 -10.38
CA SER A 127 -9.57 -1.22 -11.37
C SER A 127 -10.24 0.13 -11.07
N GLN A 128 -10.81 0.31 -9.88
CA GLN A 128 -11.52 1.52 -9.43
C GLN A 128 -12.75 1.90 -10.27
N VAL A 129 -13.33 0.93 -10.99
CA VAL A 129 -14.57 1.17 -11.75
C VAL A 129 -15.75 1.05 -10.80
N PRO A 130 -16.60 2.10 -10.66
CA PRO A 130 -17.76 2.05 -9.77
C PRO A 130 -18.81 1.02 -10.25
N PHE A 131 -19.38 0.29 -9.31
CA PHE A 131 -20.54 -0.54 -9.54
C PHE A 131 -21.79 0.35 -9.50
N PRO A 132 -22.56 0.46 -10.60
CA PRO A 132 -23.72 1.36 -10.65
C PRO A 132 -24.75 1.06 -9.55
N GLY A 133 -25.34 2.11 -8.98
CA GLY A 133 -26.36 1.99 -7.92
C GLY A 133 -25.83 1.57 -6.54
N SER A 134 -24.50 1.53 -6.36
CA SER A 134 -23.88 1.17 -5.08
C SER A 134 -23.50 2.37 -4.21
N GLU A 135 -23.78 3.59 -4.68
CA GLU A 135 -23.55 4.82 -3.91
C GLU A 135 -24.40 4.81 -2.63
N PRO A 136 -23.79 5.04 -1.46
CA PRO A 136 -24.52 5.08 -0.20
C PRO A 136 -25.39 6.35 -0.15
N GLU A 137 -26.65 6.20 0.27
CA GLU A 137 -27.54 7.33 0.50
C GLU A 137 -27.07 8.14 1.71
N GLY A 138 -26.74 9.42 1.52
CA GLY A 138 -26.77 10.43 2.58
C GLY A 138 -25.68 10.40 3.66
N LEU A 139 -24.45 10.00 3.35
CA LEU A 139 -23.32 10.09 4.30
C LEU A 139 -22.25 11.08 3.80
N GLU A 140 -22.56 12.38 3.87
CA GLU A 140 -21.56 13.48 3.85
C GLU A 140 -21.05 13.80 5.26
#